data_AF-A0ABC9V7E9-F1
#
_entry.id   AF-A0ABC9V7E9-F1
#
_cell.length_a   1.000
_cell.length_b   1.000
_cell.length_c   1.000
_cell.angle_alpha   90.00
_cell.angle_beta   90.00
_cell.angle_gamma   90.00
#
_symmetry.space_group_name_H-M   'P 1'
#
loop_
_entity.id
_entity.type
_entity.pdbx_description
1 polymer ?
#
loop_
_entity_poly.entity_id
_entity_poly.type
_entity_poly.pdbx_seq_one_letter_code
_entity_poly.pdbx_strand_id
1 'polypeptide(L)'
;MLLFWEHGYEATSISDLTHALEITAPSLYSAFGDKAGLFYKSIDYYLAHEACPIETIFLEAKTAKIAFELYLYDNVKRLVQPNKPAGCMLVVAAMNCSDATQEVQQNLLDKRIKTKEKLLKRLEQGVEQGDLPTNAPLQEMTDFYATVIQGLTIQARDGASTEQLHKVVEHAMKAWTLF
;
A
#
# COMPACT_ATOMS: atom_id res chain seq x y z
N MET A 1 -5.63 -8.83 -11.52
CA MET A 1 -5.45 -8.08 -10.26
C MET A 1 -5.77 -8.94 -9.03
N LEU A 2 -7.01 -9.40 -8.80
CA LEU A 2 -7.37 -10.15 -7.56
C LEU A 2 -6.52 -11.42 -7.32
N LEU A 3 -6.30 -12.26 -8.33
CA LEU A 3 -5.43 -13.45 -8.20
C LEU A 3 -4.00 -13.09 -7.73
N PHE A 4 -3.41 -12.04 -8.31
CA PHE A 4 -2.09 -11.57 -7.91
C PHE A 4 -2.07 -10.95 -6.51
N TRP A 5 -3.19 -10.37 -6.07
CA TRP A 5 -3.30 -9.84 -4.71
C TRP A 5 -3.41 -10.97 -3.69
N GLU A 6 -4.20 -12.01 -3.99
CA GLU A 6 -4.35 -13.16 -3.10
C GLU A 6 -3.07 -14.02 -3.01
N HIS A 7 -2.51 -14.38 -4.16
CA HIS A 7 -1.46 -15.40 -4.25
C HIS A 7 -0.05 -14.81 -4.47
N GLY A 8 0.05 -13.54 -4.86
CA GLY A 8 1.30 -12.92 -5.28
C GLY A 8 1.69 -13.25 -6.72
N TYR A 9 2.76 -12.63 -7.19
CA TYR A 9 3.21 -12.78 -8.57
C TYR A 9 3.64 -14.22 -8.87
N GLU A 10 4.58 -14.77 -8.09
CA GLU A 10 5.22 -16.04 -8.41
C GLU A 10 4.24 -17.23 -8.39
N ALA A 11 3.41 -17.32 -7.36
CA ALA A 11 2.46 -18.43 -7.18
C ALA A 11 1.26 -18.40 -8.14
N THR A 12 1.04 -17.31 -8.88
CA THR A 12 -0.05 -17.23 -9.86
C THR A 12 0.41 -17.76 -11.22
N SER A 13 -0.08 -18.90 -11.69
CA SER A 13 0.35 -19.45 -12.99
C SER A 13 -0.34 -18.78 -14.19
N ILE A 14 0.21 -18.96 -15.40
CA ILE A 14 -0.47 -18.55 -16.65
C ILE A 14 -1.82 -19.28 -16.78
N SER A 15 -1.90 -20.54 -16.36
CA SER A 15 -3.13 -21.32 -16.38
C SER A 15 -4.21 -20.67 -15.52
N ASP A 16 -3.88 -20.29 -14.28
CA ASP A 16 -4.81 -19.62 -13.35
C ASP A 16 -5.31 -18.31 -13.96
N LEU A 17 -4.41 -17.53 -14.57
CA LEU A 17 -4.76 -16.27 -15.23
C LEU A 17 -5.69 -16.48 -16.42
N THR A 18 -5.37 -17.42 -17.31
CA THR A 18 -6.22 -17.71 -18.48
C THR A 18 -7.59 -18.23 -18.09
N HIS A 19 -7.67 -19.05 -17.04
CA HIS A 19 -8.92 -19.57 -16.51
C HIS A 19 -9.78 -18.44 -15.92
N ALA A 20 -9.20 -17.60 -15.05
CA ALA A 20 -9.93 -16.51 -14.41
C ALA A 20 -10.30 -15.35 -15.36
N LEU A 21 -9.54 -15.16 -16.45
CA LEU A 21 -9.83 -14.16 -17.47
C LEU A 21 -10.71 -14.68 -18.60
N GLU A 22 -10.97 -16.00 -18.64
CA GLU A 22 -11.71 -16.67 -19.73
C GLU A 22 -11.10 -16.41 -21.13
N ILE A 23 -9.76 -16.40 -21.22
CA ILE A 23 -9.01 -16.20 -22.46
C ILE A 23 -7.95 -17.30 -22.67
N THR A 24 -7.39 -17.36 -23.87
CA THR A 24 -6.27 -18.27 -24.16
C THR A 24 -4.93 -17.65 -23.81
N ALA A 25 -3.88 -18.47 -23.61
CA ALA A 25 -2.53 -17.98 -23.38
C ALA A 25 -2.00 -17.10 -24.53
N PRO A 26 -2.18 -17.44 -25.82
CA PRO A 26 -1.83 -16.54 -26.92
C PRO A 26 -2.52 -15.17 -26.84
N SER A 27 -3.81 -15.12 -26.47
CA SER A 27 -4.54 -13.87 -26.29
C SER A 27 -3.96 -13.02 -25.15
N LEU A 28 -3.60 -13.66 -24.03
CA LEU A 28 -2.96 -13.00 -22.89
C LEU A 28 -1.63 -12.37 -23.32
N TYR A 29 -0.75 -13.13 -23.98
CA TYR A 29 0.54 -12.64 -24.44
C TYR A 29 0.40 -11.53 -25.49
N SER A 30 -0.57 -11.65 -26.40
CA SER A 30 -0.83 -10.59 -27.38
C SER A 30 -1.27 -9.27 -26.74
N ALA A 31 -2.01 -9.31 -25.64
CA ALA A 31 -2.54 -8.12 -24.98
C ALA A 31 -1.56 -7.49 -23.98
N PHE A 32 -0.77 -8.33 -23.30
CA PHE A 32 0.03 -7.92 -22.14
C PHE A 32 1.53 -8.17 -22.27
N GLY A 33 1.96 -8.79 -23.37
CA GLY A 33 3.35 -9.20 -23.61
C GLY A 33 3.69 -10.49 -22.87
N ASP A 34 3.68 -10.43 -21.55
CA ASP A 34 3.97 -11.55 -20.66
C ASP A 34 3.19 -11.44 -19.32
N LYS A 35 3.48 -12.36 -18.39
CA LYS A 35 2.90 -12.35 -17.04
C LYS A 35 3.29 -11.08 -16.26
N ALA A 36 4.52 -10.60 -16.44
CA ALA A 36 5.04 -9.42 -15.74
C ALA A 36 4.32 -8.14 -16.21
N GLY A 37 4.11 -7.98 -17.52
CA GLY A 37 3.34 -6.89 -18.11
C GLY A 37 1.89 -6.86 -17.62
N LEU A 38 1.24 -8.02 -17.51
CA LEU A 38 -0.09 -8.11 -16.88
C LEU A 38 -0.05 -7.77 -15.39
N PHE A 39 1.00 -8.20 -14.68
CA PHE A 39 1.19 -7.89 -13.26
C PHE A 39 1.38 -6.38 -13.04
N TYR A 40 2.25 -5.72 -13.79
CA TYR A 40 2.48 -4.28 -13.69
C TYR A 40 1.19 -3.47 -13.95
N LYS A 41 0.43 -3.83 -15.00
CA LYS A 41 -0.89 -3.22 -15.23
C LYS A 41 -1.87 -3.50 -14.11
N SER A 42 -1.83 -4.68 -13.51
CA SER A 42 -2.66 -5.01 -12.34
C SER A 42 -2.28 -4.18 -11.11
N ILE A 43 -0.99 -3.91 -10.89
CA ILE A 43 -0.51 -3.03 -9.81
C ILE A 43 -0.94 -1.59 -10.06
N ASP A 44 -0.82 -1.08 -11.29
CA ASP A 44 -1.26 0.28 -11.61
C ASP A 44 -2.77 0.43 -11.45
N TYR A 45 -3.54 -0.59 -11.87
CA TYR A 45 -4.98 -0.64 -11.62
C TYR A 45 -5.31 -0.64 -10.13
N TYR A 46 -4.61 -1.46 -9.33
CA TYR A 46 -4.76 -1.50 -7.87
C TYR A 46 -4.47 -0.12 -7.25
N LEU A 47 -3.38 0.53 -7.64
CA LEU A 47 -3.00 1.84 -7.09
C LEU A 47 -4.01 2.94 -7.41
N ALA A 48 -4.63 2.89 -8.60
CA ALA A 48 -5.59 3.90 -9.03
C ALA A 48 -6.99 3.73 -8.42
N HIS A 49 -7.39 2.49 -8.08
CA HIS A 49 -8.78 2.21 -7.71
C HIS A 49 -8.93 1.63 -6.30
N GLU A 50 -7.96 0.86 -5.83
CA GLU A 50 -8.06 0.06 -4.60
C GLU A 50 -7.23 0.61 -3.46
N ALA A 51 -6.02 1.10 -3.75
CA ALA A 51 -5.12 1.66 -2.76
C ALA A 51 -5.63 2.98 -2.16
N CYS A 52 -5.05 3.36 -1.03
CA CYS A 52 -5.33 4.63 -0.37
C CYS A 52 -4.97 5.81 -1.30
N PRO A 53 -5.88 6.78 -1.54
CA PRO A 53 -5.66 7.95 -2.38
C PRO A 53 -4.86 9.02 -1.59
N ILE A 54 -3.63 8.67 -1.21
CA ILE A 54 -2.76 9.47 -0.34
C ILE A 54 -2.61 10.92 -0.82
N GLU A 55 -2.52 11.14 -2.14
CA GLU A 55 -2.34 12.47 -2.72
C GLU A 55 -3.56 13.37 -2.46
N THR A 56 -4.76 12.86 -2.68
CA THR A 56 -6.01 13.58 -2.41
C THR A 56 -6.16 13.87 -0.92
N ILE A 57 -5.94 12.86 -0.07
CA ILE A 57 -6.04 13.01 1.39
C ILE A 57 -5.07 14.10 1.88
N PHE A 58 -3.83 14.07 1.41
CA PHE A 58 -2.80 15.00 1.86
C PHE A 58 -3.01 16.42 1.35
N LEU A 59 -3.59 16.57 0.16
CA LEU A 59 -3.94 17.85 -0.43
C LEU A 59 -5.12 18.52 0.32
N GLU A 60 -6.14 17.74 0.67
CA GLU A 60 -7.38 18.28 1.27
C GLU A 60 -7.29 18.45 2.80
N ALA A 61 -6.39 17.71 3.45
CA ALA A 61 -6.24 17.75 4.90
C ALA A 61 -5.61 19.06 5.38
N LYS A 62 -6.31 19.72 6.31
CA LYS A 62 -5.93 21.03 6.89
C LYS A 62 -4.56 21.06 7.57
N THR A 63 -4.16 19.96 8.22
CA THR A 63 -2.86 19.88 8.91
C THR A 63 -2.19 18.53 8.65
N ALA A 64 -0.88 18.47 8.86
CA ALA A 64 -0.13 17.22 8.74
C ALA A 64 -0.70 16.11 9.64
N LYS A 65 -1.08 16.46 10.88
CA LYS A 65 -1.69 15.51 11.83
C LYS A 65 -3.00 14.92 11.29
N ILE A 66 -3.89 15.78 10.78
CA ILE A 66 -5.16 15.34 10.20
C ILE A 66 -4.92 14.48 8.96
N ALA A 67 -3.94 14.85 8.12
CA ALA A 67 -3.58 14.10 6.92
C ALA A 67 -3.18 12.65 7.24
N PHE A 68 -2.32 12.46 8.25
CA PHE A 68 -1.88 11.14 8.68
C PHE A 68 -2.99 10.34 9.35
N GLU A 69 -3.85 10.98 10.15
CA GLU A 69 -5.01 10.32 10.75
C GLU A 69 -5.95 9.77 9.68
N LEU A 70 -6.36 10.62 8.73
CA LEU A 70 -7.21 10.23 7.61
C LEU A 70 -6.57 9.12 6.77
N TYR A 71 -5.27 9.23 6.51
CA TYR A 71 -4.52 8.25 5.75
C TYR A 71 -4.49 6.87 6.45
N LEU A 72 -4.26 6.83 7.77
CA LEU A 72 -4.26 5.58 8.52
C LEU A 72 -5.64 4.91 8.55
N TYR A 73 -6.71 5.67 8.81
CA TYR A 73 -8.07 5.12 8.83
C TYR A 73 -8.55 4.67 7.44
N ASP A 74 -8.21 5.41 6.38
CA ASP A 74 -8.54 5.00 5.01
C ASP A 74 -7.78 3.73 4.60
N ASN A 75 -6.53 3.57 5.03
CA ASN A 75 -5.82 2.29 4.89
C ASN A 75 -6.57 1.16 5.60
N VAL A 76 -6.95 1.31 6.87
CA VAL A 76 -7.69 0.23 7.58
C VAL A 76 -8.96 -0.15 6.83
N LYS A 77 -9.75 0.82 6.37
CA LYS A 77 -10.96 0.58 5.56
C LYS A 77 -10.65 -0.26 4.32
N ARG A 78 -9.53 0.02 3.64
CA ARG A 78 -9.16 -0.64 2.38
C ARG A 78 -8.58 -2.04 2.60
N LEU A 79 -7.82 -2.23 3.68
CA LEU A 79 -7.15 -3.49 4.00
C LEU A 79 -8.11 -4.62 4.39
N VAL A 80 -9.34 -4.28 4.80
CA VAL A 80 -10.36 -5.24 5.30
C VAL A 80 -11.65 -5.20 4.48
N GLN A 81 -11.59 -4.77 3.23
CA GLN A 81 -12.78 -4.67 2.37
C GLN A 81 -13.45 -6.05 2.17
N PRO A 82 -14.76 -6.17 2.40
CA PRO A 82 -15.50 -7.37 2.04
C PRO A 82 -15.35 -7.68 0.55
N ASN A 83 -15.19 -8.97 0.22
CA ASN A 83 -15.04 -9.49 -1.15
C ASN A 83 -13.73 -9.11 -1.87
N LYS A 84 -12.72 -8.64 -1.14
CA LYS A 84 -11.35 -8.45 -1.67
C LYS A 84 -10.35 -9.17 -0.78
N PRO A 85 -9.19 -9.60 -1.33
CA PRO A 85 -8.08 -10.08 -0.53
C PRO A 85 -7.70 -9.08 0.55
N ALA A 86 -7.41 -9.56 1.76
CA ALA A 86 -6.99 -8.69 2.85
C ALA A 86 -5.54 -8.22 2.67
N GLY A 87 -5.21 -7.05 3.21
CA GLY A 87 -3.87 -6.48 3.14
C GLY A 87 -3.61 -5.62 1.89
N CYS A 88 -2.38 -5.15 1.72
CA CYS A 88 -1.97 -4.31 0.60
C CYS A 88 -1.25 -5.14 -0.45
N MET A 89 -1.72 -5.09 -1.70
CA MET A 89 -1.15 -5.85 -2.82
C MET A 89 0.36 -5.57 -3.00
N LEU A 90 0.82 -4.34 -2.79
CA LEU A 90 2.26 -3.98 -2.91
C LEU A 90 3.16 -4.68 -1.90
N VAL A 91 2.61 -5.01 -0.73
CA VAL A 91 3.36 -5.68 0.35
C VAL A 91 3.21 -7.19 0.19
N VAL A 92 1.98 -7.65 -0.01
CA VAL A 92 1.63 -9.07 -0.13
C VAL A 92 2.29 -9.75 -1.32
N ALA A 93 2.26 -9.11 -2.50
CA ALA A 93 2.82 -9.70 -3.71
C ALA A 93 4.35 -9.80 -3.70
N ALA A 94 5.02 -9.15 -2.73
CA ALA A 94 6.47 -9.12 -2.59
C ALA A 94 7.03 -10.13 -1.55
N MET A 95 6.18 -10.97 -0.92
CA MET A 95 6.64 -11.82 0.18
C MET A 95 7.18 -13.20 -0.25
N ASN A 96 6.93 -13.64 -1.48
CA ASN A 96 7.44 -14.91 -2.02
C ASN A 96 8.33 -14.60 -3.23
N CYS A 97 9.63 -14.87 -3.08
CA CYS A 97 10.64 -14.33 -3.97
C CYS A 97 11.72 -15.37 -4.29
N SER A 98 11.80 -15.77 -5.56
CA SER A 98 13.00 -16.36 -6.16
C SER A 98 13.82 -15.32 -6.93
N ASP A 99 15.08 -15.67 -7.27
CA ASP A 99 15.96 -14.82 -8.10
C ASP A 99 15.32 -14.45 -9.45
N ALA A 100 14.40 -15.27 -9.96
CA ALA A 100 13.68 -15.02 -11.22
C ALA A 100 12.69 -13.83 -11.14
N THR A 101 12.44 -13.27 -9.96
CA THR A 101 11.44 -12.22 -9.73
C THR A 101 12.03 -10.88 -9.26
N GLN A 102 13.35 -10.70 -9.31
CA GLN A 102 14.04 -9.51 -8.81
C GLN A 102 13.53 -8.19 -9.42
N GLU A 103 13.26 -8.14 -10.73
CA GLU A 103 12.75 -6.93 -11.38
C GLU A 103 11.37 -6.53 -10.85
N VAL A 104 10.48 -7.51 -10.66
CA VAL A 104 9.15 -7.31 -10.08
C VAL A 104 9.27 -6.78 -8.65
N GLN A 105 10.20 -7.31 -7.86
CA GLN A 105 10.45 -6.85 -6.50
C GLN A 105 10.95 -5.41 -6.47
N GLN A 106 11.89 -5.06 -7.34
CA GLN A 106 12.41 -3.70 -7.43
C GLN A 106 11.30 -2.72 -7.77
N ASN A 107 10.41 -3.06 -8.70
CA ASN A 107 9.25 -2.24 -9.04
C ASN A 107 8.32 -1.98 -7.83
N LEU A 108 8.04 -3.02 -7.04
CA LEU A 108 7.22 -2.89 -5.83
C LEU A 108 7.95 -2.09 -4.73
N LEU A 109 9.26 -2.27 -4.59
CA LEU A 109 10.10 -1.51 -3.66
C LEU A 109 10.08 -0.02 -4.02
N ASP A 110 10.27 0.34 -5.28
CA ASP A 110 10.24 1.73 -5.75
C ASP A 110 8.90 2.39 -5.44
N LYS A 111 7.79 1.67 -5.60
CA LYS A 111 6.44 2.17 -5.25
C LYS A 111 6.28 2.39 -3.73
N ARG A 112 6.86 1.52 -2.88
CA ARG A 112 6.86 1.71 -1.43
C ARG A 112 7.74 2.88 -0.99
N ILE A 113 8.92 3.04 -1.60
CA ILE A 113 9.83 4.18 -1.35
C ILE A 113 9.12 5.49 -1.71
N LYS A 114 8.50 5.57 -2.89
CA LYS A 114 7.70 6.74 -3.30
C LYS A 114 6.56 7.07 -2.34
N THR A 115 5.95 6.06 -1.73
CA THR A 115 4.91 6.28 -0.72
C THR A 115 5.51 6.89 0.55
N LYS A 116 6.66 6.39 1.01
CA LYS A 116 7.39 6.95 2.16
C LYS A 116 7.84 8.40 1.92
N GLU A 117 8.33 8.71 0.72
CA GLU A 117 8.68 10.07 0.32
C GLU A 117 7.49 11.04 0.41
N LYS A 118 6.28 10.59 0.05
CA LYS A 118 5.05 11.40 0.21
C LYS A 118 4.73 11.70 1.66
N LEU A 119 4.97 10.76 2.58
CA LEU A 119 4.81 10.98 4.02
C LEU A 119 5.74 12.08 4.51
N LEU A 120 7.03 11.95 4.19
CA LEU A 120 8.04 12.95 4.55
C LEU A 120 7.68 14.34 4.01
N LYS A 121 7.36 14.41 2.72
CA LYS A 121 6.98 15.67 2.07
C LYS A 121 5.79 16.35 2.74
N ARG A 122 4.80 15.58 3.20
CA ARG A 122 3.63 16.16 3.90
C ARG A 122 3.99 16.70 5.27
N LEU A 123 4.95 16.10 5.96
CA LEU A 123 5.49 16.59 7.23
C LEU A 123 6.31 17.86 7.02
N GLU A 124 7.17 17.90 6.01
CA GLU A 124 7.94 19.10 5.61
C GLU A 124 7.00 20.28 5.32
N GLN A 125 5.94 20.05 4.54
CA GLN A 125 4.89 21.05 4.31
C GLN A 125 4.21 21.51 5.61
N GLY A 126 4.02 20.61 6.56
CA GLY A 126 3.48 20.95 7.88
C GLY A 126 4.39 21.92 8.65
N VAL A 127 5.71 21.77 8.54
CA VAL A 127 6.67 22.72 9.12
C VAL A 127 6.59 24.07 8.41
N GLU A 128 6.57 24.08 7.08
CA GLU A 128 6.47 25.31 6.28
C GLU A 128 5.18 26.10 6.57
N GLN A 129 4.08 25.39 6.84
CA GLN A 129 2.76 25.97 7.13
C GLN A 129 2.58 26.35 8.61
N GLY A 130 3.53 25.99 9.49
CA GLY A 130 3.44 26.21 10.93
C GLY A 130 2.56 25.22 11.68
N ASP A 131 2.12 24.13 11.02
CA ASP A 131 1.37 23.02 11.65
C ASP A 131 2.27 22.15 12.54
N LEU A 132 3.57 22.13 12.26
CA LEU A 132 4.59 21.37 12.98
C LEU A 132 5.73 22.29 13.44
N PRO A 133 6.34 22.02 14.62
CA PRO A 133 7.55 22.70 15.05
C PRO A 133 8.70 22.53 14.06
N THR A 134 9.55 23.55 13.94
CA THR A 134 10.73 23.52 13.05
C THR A 134 11.78 22.48 13.44
N ASN A 135 11.75 22.01 14.69
CA ASN A 135 12.64 20.97 15.23
C ASN A 135 11.98 19.58 15.29
N ALA A 136 10.78 19.40 14.72
CA ALA A 136 10.11 18.10 14.70
C ALA A 136 10.99 17.05 13.97
N PRO A 137 11.11 15.82 14.51
CA PRO A 137 11.97 14.78 13.94
C PRO A 137 11.30 14.09 12.74
N LEU A 138 11.22 14.78 11.60
CA LEU A 138 10.39 14.37 10.44
C LEU A 138 10.74 12.97 9.90
N GLN A 139 12.01 12.58 9.92
CA GLN A 139 12.44 11.25 9.48
C GLN A 139 11.94 10.15 10.42
N GLU A 140 12.04 10.36 11.73
CA GLU A 140 11.56 9.41 12.74
C GLU A 140 10.05 9.25 12.68
N MET A 141 9.33 10.37 12.51
CA MET A 141 7.88 10.34 12.26
C MET A 141 7.54 9.54 11.00
N THR A 142 8.26 9.80 9.91
CA THR A 142 8.07 9.09 8.63
C THR A 142 8.28 7.59 8.79
N ASP A 143 9.36 7.19 9.44
CA ASP A 143 9.71 5.78 9.70
C ASP A 143 8.68 5.10 10.59
N PHE A 144 8.25 5.77 11.66
CA PHE A 144 7.22 5.26 12.56
C PHE A 144 5.91 4.99 11.81
N TYR A 145 5.36 5.98 11.11
CA TYR A 145 4.08 5.82 10.43
C TYR A 145 4.15 4.84 9.25
N ALA A 146 5.26 4.82 8.50
CA ALA A 146 5.48 3.81 7.46
C ALA A 146 5.47 2.39 8.06
N THR A 147 6.11 2.20 9.21
CA THR A 147 6.13 0.92 9.94
C THR A 147 4.75 0.53 10.42
N VAL A 148 3.97 1.47 10.99
CA VAL A 148 2.60 1.21 11.44
C VAL A 148 1.73 0.70 10.28
N ILE A 149 1.80 1.32 9.09
CA ILE A 149 0.99 0.91 7.93
C ILE A 149 1.38 -0.48 7.39
N GLN A 150 2.67 -0.77 7.40
CA GLN A 150 3.17 -2.10 7.04
C GLN A 150 2.68 -3.15 8.05
N GLY A 151 2.71 -2.83 9.35
CA GLY A 151 2.14 -3.66 10.40
C GLY A 151 0.64 -3.90 10.23
N LEU A 152 -0.15 -2.83 10.00
CA LEU A 152 -1.59 -2.92 9.73
C LEU A 152 -1.89 -3.84 8.54
N THR A 153 -1.05 -3.77 7.50
CA THR A 153 -1.20 -4.62 6.31
C THR A 153 -1.08 -6.11 6.65
N ILE A 154 -0.07 -6.50 7.42
CA ILE A 154 0.14 -7.89 7.82
C ILE A 154 -0.95 -8.35 8.79
N GLN A 155 -1.29 -7.53 9.78
CA GLN A 155 -2.36 -7.85 10.73
C GLN A 155 -3.72 -8.04 10.06
N ALA A 156 -4.05 -7.20 9.07
CA ALA A 156 -5.27 -7.38 8.27
C ALA A 156 -5.26 -8.71 7.52
N ARG A 157 -4.12 -9.09 6.93
CA ARG A 157 -3.94 -10.38 6.25
C ARG A 157 -4.10 -11.56 7.21
N ASP A 158 -3.61 -11.43 8.44
CA ASP A 158 -3.70 -12.46 9.48
C ASP A 158 -5.11 -12.55 10.11
N GLY A 159 -6.06 -11.75 9.65
CA GLY A 159 -7.46 -11.81 10.08
C GLY A 159 -7.80 -10.90 11.27
N ALA A 160 -6.97 -9.90 11.58
CA ALA A 160 -7.32 -8.89 12.58
C ALA A 160 -8.62 -8.17 12.19
N SER A 161 -9.51 -8.01 13.16
CA SER A 161 -10.76 -7.28 12.98
C SER A 161 -10.50 -5.79 12.74
N THR A 162 -11.45 -5.14 12.05
CA THR A 162 -11.43 -3.67 11.87
C THR A 162 -11.31 -2.92 13.20
N GLU A 163 -11.96 -3.41 14.26
CA GLU A 163 -11.86 -2.82 15.60
C GLU A 163 -10.44 -2.87 16.16
N GLN A 164 -9.77 -4.03 16.06
CA GLN A 164 -8.37 -4.18 16.49
C GLN A 164 -7.44 -3.25 15.70
N LEU A 165 -7.61 -3.16 14.38
CA LEU A 165 -6.80 -2.28 13.53
C LEU A 165 -7.05 -0.79 13.84
N HIS A 166 -8.31 -0.39 14.07
CA HIS A 166 -8.63 0.96 14.53
C HIS A 166 -7.97 1.29 15.87
N LYS A 167 -7.88 0.33 16.80
CA LYS A 167 -7.16 0.54 18.06
C LYS A 167 -5.67 0.79 17.85
N VAL A 168 -5.04 0.11 16.89
CA VAL A 168 -3.64 0.40 16.52
C VAL A 168 -3.52 1.83 15.99
N VAL A 169 -4.41 2.27 15.09
CA VAL A 169 -4.42 3.65 14.57
C VAL A 169 -4.62 4.68 15.69
N GLU A 170 -5.55 4.43 16.63
CA GLU A 170 -5.80 5.31 17.78
C GLU A 170 -4.52 5.52 18.61
N HIS A 171 -3.76 4.45 18.88
CA HIS A 171 -2.52 4.54 19.64
C HIS A 171 -1.38 5.17 18.83
N ALA A 172 -1.30 4.89 17.53
CA ALA A 172 -0.35 5.56 16.65
C ALA A 172 -0.57 7.09 16.64
N MET A 173 -1.83 7.55 16.61
CA MET A 173 -2.14 8.97 16.64
C MET A 173 -1.91 9.63 18.01
N LYS A 174 -1.98 8.87 19.11
CA LYS A 174 -1.53 9.34 20.43
C LYS A 174 -0.01 9.57 20.47
N ALA A 175 0.76 8.74 19.75
CA ALA A 175 2.21 8.91 19.64
C ALA A 175 2.60 10.19 18.88
N TRP A 176 1.70 10.81 18.10
CA TRP A 176 1.96 12.07 17.39
C TRP A 176 2.52 13.17 18.30
N THR A 177 2.10 13.23 19.57
CA THR A 177 2.55 14.26 20.51
C THR A 177 3.88 13.94 21.21
N LEU A 178 4.49 12.79 20.90
CA LEU A 178 5.77 12.37 21.47
C LEU A 178 6.97 12.80 20.59
N PHE A 179 6.70 13.26 19.37
CA PHE A 179 7.67 13.81 18.43
C PHE A 179 7.73 15.34 18.56
#